data_AF-A0A7X2TED9-F1
#
_entry.id   AF-A0A7X2TED9-F1
#
_cell.length_a   1.000
_cell.length_b   1.000
_cell.length_c   1.000
_cell.angle_alpha   90.00
_cell.angle_beta   90.00
_cell.angle_gamma   90.00
#
_symmetry.space_group_name_H-M   'P 1'
#
loop_
_entity.id
_entity.type
_entity.pdbx_description
1 polymer ?
#
loop_
_entity_poly.entity_id
_entity_poly.type
_entity_poly.pdbx_seq_one_letter_code
_entity_poly.pdbx_strand_id
1 'polypeptide(L)'
;MSRKGFITVYFLVIFLFLTSLMSVLIQNEQNRTRVMINAERANVLVSEEAPMIAYVKCCLKNHRMIDETESSAGVTFRLSWGRDSLEAEMLSPDTEVLRISFSPENLTVYDYEVLRNEKEAP
;
A
#
# COMPACT_ATOMS: atom_id res chain seq x y z
N MET A 1 0.45 39.84 -48.44
CA MET A 1 0.20 38.58 -47.71
C MET A 1 -1.28 38.24 -47.80
N SER A 2 -1.61 37.04 -48.31
CA SER A 2 -3.01 36.60 -48.51
C SER A 2 -3.69 36.37 -47.16
N ARG A 3 -4.80 37.06 -46.90
CA ARG A 3 -5.62 36.94 -45.67
C ARG A 3 -6.01 35.50 -45.33
N LYS A 4 -6.05 34.61 -46.33
CA LYS A 4 -6.40 33.19 -46.16
C LYS A 4 -5.34 32.42 -45.36
N GLY A 5 -4.05 32.66 -45.61
CA GLY A 5 -2.97 31.96 -44.89
C GLY A 5 -2.84 32.39 -43.43
N PHE A 6 -3.19 33.64 -43.13
CA PHE A 6 -3.20 34.17 -41.76
C PHE A 6 -4.25 33.45 -40.90
N ILE A 7 -5.49 33.34 -41.38
CA ILE A 7 -6.60 32.67 -40.67
C ILE A 7 -6.28 31.19 -40.37
N THR A 8 -5.64 30.49 -41.31
CA THR A 8 -5.22 29.09 -41.13
C THR A 8 -4.18 28.91 -40.02
N VAL A 9 -3.25 29.86 -39.85
CA VAL A 9 -2.23 29.79 -38.80
C VAL A 9 -2.84 29.99 -37.41
N TYR A 10 -3.73 30.98 -37.22
CA TYR A 10 -4.41 31.15 -35.94
C TYR A 10 -5.28 29.96 -35.57
N PHE A 11 -5.99 29.40 -36.55
CA PHE A 11 -6.76 28.18 -36.33
C PHE A 11 -5.87 27.02 -35.86
N LEU A 12 -4.74 26.80 -36.53
CA LEU A 12 -3.79 25.75 -36.15
C LEU A 12 -3.25 25.95 -34.74
N VAL A 13 -2.84 27.17 -34.38
CA VAL A 13 -2.32 27.49 -33.03
C VAL A 13 -3.37 27.25 -31.96
N ILE A 14 -4.59 27.72 -32.17
CA ILE A 14 -5.70 27.50 -31.23
C ILE A 14 -6.01 26.01 -31.11
N PHE A 15 -6.03 25.28 -32.22
CA PHE A 15 -6.27 23.84 -32.22
C PHE A 15 -5.19 23.08 -31.44
N LEU A 16 -3.90 23.36 -31.70
CA LEU A 16 -2.79 22.75 -30.98
C LEU A 16 -2.81 23.10 -29.49
N PHE A 17 -3.16 24.34 -29.15
CA PHE A 17 -3.32 24.74 -27.76
C PHE A 17 -4.43 23.93 -27.08
N LEU A 18 -5.60 23.83 -27.70
CA LEU A 18 -6.72 23.06 -27.16
C LEU A 18 -6.39 21.57 -27.00
N THR A 19 -5.74 20.94 -27.99
CA THR A 19 -5.35 19.53 -27.88
C THR A 19 -4.31 19.30 -26.80
N SER A 20 -3.33 20.20 -26.66
CA SER A 20 -2.34 20.12 -25.57
C SER A 20 -2.98 20.27 -24.19
N LEU A 21 -3.90 21.23 -24.04
CA LEU A 21 -4.64 21.45 -22.79
C LEU A 21 -5.47 20.21 -22.44
N MET A 22 -6.19 19.64 -23.41
CA MET A 22 -6.97 18.42 -23.19
C MET A 22 -6.07 17.23 -22.81
N SER A 23 -4.90 17.10 -23.43
CA SER A 23 -3.94 16.03 -23.09
C SER A 23 -3.45 16.15 -21.66
N VAL A 24 -3.09 17.36 -21.21
CA VAL A 24 -2.66 17.61 -19.82
C VAL A 24 -3.78 17.31 -18.83
N LEU A 25 -5.02 17.74 -19.14
CA LEU A 25 -6.18 17.47 -18.28
C LEU A 25 -6.43 15.96 -18.13
N ILE A 26 -6.37 15.20 -19.24
CA ILE A 26 -6.55 13.75 -19.21
C ILE A 26 -5.43 13.07 -18.39
N GLN A 27 -4.17 13.46 -18.60
CA GLN A 27 -3.06 12.91 -17.83
C GLN A 27 -3.19 13.19 -16.33
N ASN A 28 -3.64 14.39 -15.96
CA ASN A 28 -3.84 14.75 -14.57
C ASN A 28 -4.93 13.89 -13.91
N GLU A 29 -6.07 13.70 -14.57
CA GLU A 29 -7.15 12.84 -14.06
C GLU A 29 -6.73 11.37 -13.98
N GLN A 30 -5.96 10.87 -14.95
CA GLN A 30 -5.41 9.52 -14.91
C GLN A 30 -4.45 9.34 -13.73
N ASN A 31 -3.56 10.30 -13.49
CA ASN A 31 -2.63 10.27 -12.37
C ASN A 31 -3.38 10.31 -11.04
N ARG A 32 -4.37 11.21 -10.91
CA ARG A 32 -5.21 11.30 -9.72
C ARG A 32 -5.93 9.99 -9.43
N THR A 33 -6.50 9.36 -10.46
CA THR A 33 -7.19 8.07 -10.33
C THR A 33 -6.23 6.97 -9.86
N ARG A 34 -5.03 6.89 -10.44
CA ARG A 34 -4.01 5.91 -10.03
C ARG A 34 -3.58 6.11 -8.59
N VAL A 35 -3.34 7.35 -8.18
CA VAL A 35 -2.98 7.68 -6.79
C VAL A 35 -4.10 7.29 -5.84
N MET A 36 -5.36 7.55 -6.19
CA MET A 36 -6.51 7.18 -5.36
C MET A 36 -6.63 5.66 -5.18
N ILE A 37 -6.50 4.88 -6.27
CA ILE A 37 -6.53 3.41 -6.22
C ILE A 37 -5.38 2.87 -5.35
N ASN A 38 -4.18 3.40 -5.52
CA ASN A 38 -3.02 2.97 -4.73
C ASN A 38 -3.18 3.32 -3.25
N ALA A 39 -3.74 4.50 -2.95
CA ALA A 39 -4.01 4.92 -1.57
C ALA A 39 -5.10 4.06 -0.92
N GLU A 40 -6.16 3.72 -1.67
CA GLU A 40 -7.22 2.83 -1.20
C GLU A 40 -6.67 1.44 -0.90
N ARG A 41 -5.86 0.86 -1.81
CA ARG A 41 -5.19 -0.43 -1.58
C ARG A 41 -4.27 -0.40 -0.37
N ALA A 42 -3.44 0.64 -0.23
CA ALA A 42 -2.57 0.79 0.92
C ALA A 42 -3.37 0.87 2.24
N ASN A 43 -4.52 1.55 2.22
CA ASN A 43 -5.38 1.65 3.40
C ASN A 43 -6.03 0.31 3.78
N VAL A 44 -6.45 -0.49 2.79
CA VAL A 44 -6.96 -1.86 3.04
C VAL A 44 -5.88 -2.72 3.70
N LEU A 45 -4.67 -2.76 3.14
CA LEU A 45 -3.57 -3.54 3.70
C LEU A 45 -3.22 -3.09 5.13
N VAL A 46 -3.10 -1.78 5.37
CA VAL A 46 -2.85 -1.26 6.73
C VAL A 46 -3.97 -1.64 7.70
N SER A 47 -5.22 -1.68 7.23
CA SER A 47 -6.36 -2.10 8.07
C SER A 47 -6.32 -3.59 8.43
N GLU A 48 -5.71 -4.42 7.60
CA GLU A 48 -5.52 -5.87 7.81
C GLU A 48 -4.27 -6.17 8.67
N GLU A 49 -3.20 -5.39 8.52
CA GLU A 49 -1.99 -5.48 9.34
C GLU A 49 -2.25 -5.05 10.80
N ALA A 50 -3.10 -4.04 11.01
CA ALA A 50 -3.40 -3.46 12.32
C ALA A 50 -3.86 -4.47 13.40
N PRO A 51 -4.86 -5.34 13.17
CA PRO A 51 -5.31 -6.31 14.18
C PRO A 51 -4.22 -7.32 14.54
N MET A 52 -3.43 -7.76 13.56
CA MET A 52 -2.31 -8.67 13.80
C MET A 52 -1.23 -8.01 14.64
N ILE A 53 -0.80 -6.78 14.33
CA ILE A 53 0.18 -6.04 15.13
C ILE A 53 -0.36 -5.78 16.54
N ALA A 54 -1.64 -5.46 16.68
CA ALA A 54 -2.28 -5.27 17.99
C ALA A 54 -2.25 -6.55 18.83
N TYR A 55 -2.53 -7.70 18.21
CA TYR A 55 -2.43 -9.01 18.85
C TYR A 55 -0.99 -9.31 19.30
N VAL A 56 -0.01 -9.10 18.44
CA VAL A 56 1.42 -9.30 18.77
C VAL A 56 1.84 -8.43 19.95
N LYS A 57 1.45 -7.15 19.97
CA LYS A 57 1.70 -6.26 21.11
C LYS A 57 1.05 -6.77 22.40
N CYS A 58 -0.13 -7.37 22.31
CA CYS A 58 -0.80 -7.99 23.45
C CYS A 58 -0.02 -9.22 23.97
N CYS A 59 0.42 -10.09 23.05
CA CYS A 59 1.23 -11.27 23.37
C CYS A 59 2.55 -10.90 24.05
N LEU A 60 3.24 -9.88 23.54
CA LEU A 60 4.48 -9.35 24.14
C LEU A 60 4.23 -8.86 25.57
N LYS A 61 3.20 -8.04 25.79
CA LYS A 61 2.86 -7.52 27.14
C LYS A 61 2.50 -8.63 28.12
N ASN A 62 1.84 -9.68 27.64
CA ASN A 62 1.41 -10.81 28.45
C ASN A 62 2.45 -11.94 28.55
N HIS A 63 3.66 -11.75 28.03
CA HIS A 63 4.75 -12.75 28.01
C HIS A 63 4.34 -14.08 27.34
N ARG A 64 3.43 -14.02 26.35
CA ARG A 64 2.94 -15.19 25.60
C ARG A 64 3.62 -15.24 24.23
N MET A 65 4.84 -15.76 24.20
CA MET A 65 5.61 -15.97 22.96
C MET A 65 5.48 -17.43 22.52
N ILE A 66 4.32 -17.78 21.97
CA ILE A 66 3.97 -19.13 21.52
C ILE A 66 3.64 -19.10 20.04
N ASP A 67 4.14 -20.07 19.29
CA ASP A 67 3.81 -20.27 17.90
C ASP A 67 2.38 -20.79 17.79
N GLU A 68 1.48 -19.98 17.23
CA GLU A 68 0.08 -20.33 17.08
C GLU A 68 -0.54 -19.71 15.83
N THR A 69 -1.67 -20.26 15.42
CA THR A 69 -2.51 -19.69 14.36
C THR A 69 -3.77 -19.14 15.01
N GLU A 70 -4.05 -17.87 14.79
CA GLU A 70 -5.15 -17.15 15.42
C GLU A 70 -5.97 -16.42 14.36
N SER A 71 -7.24 -16.15 14.68
CA SER A 71 -8.11 -15.31 13.86
C SER A 71 -8.63 -14.13 14.68
N SER A 72 -8.40 -12.91 14.20
CA SER A 72 -8.83 -11.69 14.86
C SER A 72 -9.33 -10.66 13.85
N ALA A 73 -10.48 -10.04 14.13
CA ALA A 73 -11.08 -9.01 13.29
C ALA A 73 -11.22 -9.39 11.80
N GLY A 74 -11.43 -10.68 11.50
CA GLY A 74 -11.57 -11.18 10.12
C GLY A 74 -10.24 -11.50 9.42
N VAL A 75 -9.11 -11.30 10.09
CA VAL A 75 -7.77 -11.66 9.61
C VAL A 75 -7.32 -12.93 10.32
N THR A 76 -6.88 -13.92 9.55
CA THR A 76 -6.28 -15.15 10.10
C THR A 76 -4.78 -15.10 9.88
N PHE A 77 -4.00 -15.32 10.92
CA PHE A 77 -2.55 -15.22 10.86
C PHE A 77 -1.87 -16.30 11.69
N ARG A 78 -0.66 -16.68 11.29
CA ARG A 78 0.22 -17.60 11.99
C ARG A 78 1.43 -16.85 12.51
N LEU A 79 1.77 -17.07 13.77
CA LEU A 79 2.93 -16.48 14.43
C LEU A 79 4.05 -17.51 14.55
N SER A 80 5.28 -17.08 14.30
CA SER A 80 6.51 -17.87 14.46
C SER A 80 7.58 -17.03 15.14
N TRP A 81 7.77 -17.26 16.43
CA TRP A 81 8.62 -16.44 17.31
C TRP A 81 10.09 -16.82 17.16
N GLY A 82 10.93 -15.81 16.89
CA GLY A 82 12.38 -15.87 17.01
C GLY A 82 12.86 -15.26 18.33
N ARG A 83 14.17 -15.02 18.44
CA ARG A 83 14.80 -14.47 19.65
C ARG A 83 14.52 -12.96 19.81
N ASP A 84 14.55 -12.23 18.70
CA ASP A 84 14.48 -10.76 18.60
C ASP A 84 13.50 -10.30 17.50
N SER A 85 12.96 -11.25 16.74
CA SER A 85 11.98 -11.01 15.68
C SER A 85 10.86 -12.03 15.73
N LEU A 86 9.72 -11.67 15.18
CA LEU A 86 8.55 -12.52 14.99
C LEU A 86 8.19 -12.50 13.50
N GLU A 87 7.97 -13.67 12.91
CA GLU A 87 7.36 -13.76 11.59
C GLU A 87 5.86 -14.01 11.76
N ALA A 88 5.06 -13.12 11.19
CA ALA A 88 3.61 -13.19 11.21
C ALA A 88 3.12 -13.37 9.76
N GLU A 89 2.66 -14.58 9.45
CA GLU A 89 2.12 -14.95 8.15
C GLU A 89 0.60 -14.77 8.16
N MET A 90 0.09 -13.79 7.43
CA MET A 90 -1.33 -13.62 7.17
C MET A 90 -1.77 -14.71 6.18
N LEU A 91 -2.81 -15.46 6.55
CA LEU A 91 -3.38 -16.56 5.76
C LEU A 91 -4.68 -16.15 5.05
N SER A 92 -5.36 -15.12 5.57
CA SER A 92 -6.62 -14.57 5.06
C SER A 92 -6.78 -13.15 5.59
N PRO A 93 -7.36 -12.21 4.83
CA PRO A 93 -7.94 -12.37 3.49
C PRO A 93 -6.90 -12.52 2.37
N ASP A 94 -5.76 -11.84 2.47
CA ASP A 94 -4.65 -11.93 1.54
C ASP A 94 -3.41 -12.52 2.22
N THR A 95 -2.61 -13.26 1.47
CA THR A 95 -1.39 -13.88 2.00
C THR A 95 -0.23 -12.90 1.98
N GLU A 96 0.14 -12.41 3.16
CA GLU A 96 1.30 -11.54 3.36
C GLU A 96 2.15 -12.03 4.54
N VAL A 97 3.46 -11.79 4.50
CA VAL A 97 4.36 -12.10 5.61
C VAL A 97 4.91 -10.81 6.18
N LEU A 98 4.74 -10.62 7.48
CA LEU A 98 5.32 -9.50 8.20
C LEU A 98 6.42 -10.00 9.12
N ARG A 99 7.59 -9.38 9.04
CA ARG A 99 8.67 -9.56 10.00
C ARG A 99 8.62 -8.43 11.01
N ILE A 100 8.22 -8.74 12.24
CA ILE A 100 8.07 -7.79 13.33
C ILE A 100 9.29 -7.86 14.22
N SER A 101 10.02 -6.76 14.36
CA SER A 101 11.19 -6.66 15.25
C SER A 101 10.78 -6.09 16.60
N PHE A 102 11.20 -6.75 17.69
CA PHE A 102 10.83 -6.36 19.05
C PHE A 102 12.03 -6.45 20.01
N SER A 103 12.02 -5.65 21.08
CA SER A 103 13.01 -5.78 22.16
C SER A 103 12.49 -6.79 23.15
N PRO A 104 13.24 -7.87 23.44
CA PRO A 104 12.87 -8.82 24.48
C PRO A 104 12.92 -8.19 25.88
N GLU A 105 13.69 -7.12 26.08
CA GLU A 105 13.82 -6.45 27.38
C GLU A 105 12.66 -5.50 27.67
N ASN A 106 12.24 -4.73 26.66
CA ASN A 106 11.17 -3.73 26.82
C ASN A 106 9.79 -4.24 26.38
N LEU A 107 9.72 -5.41 25.74
CA LEU A 107 8.48 -6.03 25.23
C LEU A 107 7.67 -5.11 24.30
N THR A 108 8.39 -4.32 23.51
CA THR A 108 7.79 -3.37 22.55
C THR A 108 8.25 -3.70 21.13
N VAL A 109 7.30 -3.58 20.20
CA VAL A 109 7.56 -3.57 18.75
C VAL A 109 8.14 -2.20 18.37
N TYR A 110 9.25 -2.17 17.64
CA TYR A 110 9.86 -0.92 17.16
C TYR A 110 9.77 -0.75 15.66
N ASP A 111 9.79 -1.86 14.94
CA ASP A 111 9.76 -1.87 13.50
C ASP A 111 9.07 -3.12 12.99
N TYR A 112 8.52 -3.04 11.78
CA TYR A 112 8.06 -4.21 11.06
C TYR A 112 8.26 -4.02 9.56
N GLU A 113 8.71 -5.08 8.91
CA GLU A 113 8.94 -5.12 7.47
C GLU A 113 7.90 -6.05 6.83
N VAL A 114 7.25 -5.57 5.78
CA VAL A 114 6.31 -6.38 5.01
C VAL A 114 7.08 -7.04 3.87
N LEU A 115 7.17 -8.38 3.91
CA LEU A 115 7.79 -9.19 2.88
C LEU A 115 6.75 -9.49 1.79
N ARG A 116 6.50 -8.52 0.91
CA ARG A 116 5.62 -8.70 -0.25
C ARG A 116 6.38 -9.40 -1.37
N ASN A 117 5.83 -10.51 -1.88
CA ASN A 117 6.30 -11.06 -3.14
C ASN A 117 5.92 -10.09 -4.27
N GLU A 118 6.88 -9.36 -4.83
CA GLU A 118 6.68 -8.40 -5.95
C GLU A 118 6.16 -9.03 -7.26
N LYS A 119 5.70 -10.29 -7.24
CA LYS A 119 5.23 -11.02 -8.44
C LYS A 119 3.81 -10.68 -8.90
N GLU A 120 3.07 -9.87 -8.16
CA GLU A 120 1.71 -9.45 -8.53
C GLU A 120 1.57 -7.93 -8.67
N ALA A 121 2.49 -7.31 -9.41
CA ALA A 121 2.20 -6.02 -10.03
C ALA A 121 1.56 -6.28 -11.41
N PRO A 122 0.32 -5.83 -11.69
CA PRO A 122 -0.27 -5.89 -13.03
C PRO A 122 0.45 -4.99 -14.03
#